data_AF-A0A7D5RGQ1-F1
#
_entry.id   AF-A0A7D5RGQ1-F1
#
_cell.length_a   1.000
_cell.length_b   1.000
_cell.length_c   1.000
_cell.angle_alpha   90.00
_cell.angle_beta   90.00
_cell.angle_gamma   90.00
#
_symmetry.space_group_name_H-M   'P 1'
#
loop_
_entity.id
_entity.type
_entity.pdbx_description
1 polymer ?
#
loop_
_entity_poly.entity_id
_entity_poly.type
_entity_poly.pdbx_seq_one_letter_code
_entity_poly.pdbx_strand_id
1 'polypeptide(L)'
;MGKNNKKKEDEPKKSDFKSFLKKRAPIYLGIVAIFVVFVIPELTKGNLESSFPDNLTNEEKQILEILMAYNGPNEKGLTVLNAIKEQIAKEYPDEKIYDNKKTKVELNITKVDSTENYKVVLIFESYKGKIDYIWNVNQITKEIKAESSNAKHVIDIVNYYD
;
A
#
# COMPACT_ATOMS: atom_id res chain seq x y z
N MET A 1 -42.20 36.42 39.83
CA MET A 1 -42.31 36.41 38.35
C MET A 1 -40.92 36.27 37.76
N GLY A 2 -40.60 35.08 37.21
CA GLY A 2 -39.26 34.70 36.78
C GLY A 2 -38.83 35.36 35.46
N LYS A 3 -37.57 35.79 35.40
CA LYS A 3 -36.90 36.24 34.17
C LYS A 3 -36.40 35.01 33.40
N ASN A 4 -37.06 34.67 32.30
CA ASN A 4 -36.59 33.69 31.33
C ASN A 4 -35.44 34.28 30.50
N ASN A 5 -34.20 33.96 30.87
CA ASN A 5 -33.03 34.12 30.00
C ASN A 5 -33.02 33.00 28.95
N LYS A 6 -33.66 33.23 27.80
CA LYS A 6 -33.41 32.40 26.61
C LYS A 6 -32.02 32.74 26.06
N LYS A 7 -31.02 31.91 26.39
CA LYS A 7 -29.77 31.83 25.63
C LYS A 7 -30.14 31.56 24.17
N LYS A 8 -29.87 32.51 23.28
CA LYS A 8 -29.86 32.25 21.84
C LYS A 8 -28.64 31.37 21.58
N GLU A 9 -28.88 30.16 21.12
CA GLU A 9 -27.87 29.29 20.55
C GLU A 9 -27.31 30.01 19.31
N ASP A 10 -26.03 30.40 19.36
CA ASP A 10 -25.30 30.94 18.22
C ASP A 10 -25.09 29.81 17.21
N GLU A 11 -25.97 29.71 16.21
CA GLU A 11 -25.71 28.91 15.02
C GLU A 11 -24.43 29.43 14.34
N PRO A 12 -23.47 28.55 14.00
CA PRO A 12 -22.20 28.96 13.41
C PRO A 12 -22.43 29.63 12.05
N LYS A 13 -22.19 30.94 11.98
CA LYS A 13 -22.38 31.76 10.78
C LYS A 13 -21.40 31.32 9.68
N LYS A 14 -21.92 30.70 8.62
CA LYS A 14 -21.20 30.36 7.37
C LYS A 14 -20.40 31.55 6.77
N SER A 15 -20.70 32.79 7.14
CA SER A 15 -20.00 34.00 6.70
C SER A 15 -18.55 34.08 7.17
N ASP A 16 -18.24 33.56 8.36
CA ASP A 16 -16.92 33.73 8.97
C ASP A 16 -15.89 32.85 8.27
N PHE A 17 -16.28 31.64 7.85
CA PHE A 17 -15.44 30.76 7.04
C PHE A 17 -15.11 31.36 5.67
N LYS A 18 -16.09 32.01 5.01
CA LYS A 18 -15.90 32.69 3.72
C LYS A 18 -14.98 33.91 3.84
N SER A 19 -15.13 34.68 4.92
CA SER A 19 -14.27 35.82 5.25
C SER A 19 -12.83 35.37 5.56
N PHE A 20 -12.69 34.28 6.31
CA PHE A 20 -11.41 33.69 6.70
C PHE A 20 -10.66 33.12 5.49
N LEU A 21 -11.37 32.37 4.62
CA LEU A 21 -10.84 31.91 3.34
C LEU A 21 -10.39 33.08 2.48
N LYS A 22 -11.16 34.15 2.36
CA LYS A 22 -10.79 35.32 1.52
C LYS A 22 -9.57 36.08 2.04
N LYS A 23 -9.39 36.20 3.37
CA LYS A 23 -8.24 36.90 3.98
C LYS A 23 -6.92 36.14 3.86
N ARG A 24 -6.96 34.81 3.92
CA ARG A 24 -5.78 33.94 3.84
C ARG A 24 -5.71 33.17 2.52
N ALA A 25 -6.63 33.46 1.59
CA ALA A 25 -6.73 32.84 0.27
C ALA A 25 -5.38 32.80 -0.46
N PRO A 26 -4.54 33.85 -0.46
CA PRO A 26 -3.26 33.80 -1.14
C PRO A 26 -2.31 32.74 -0.55
N ILE A 27 -2.28 32.59 0.78
CA ILE A 27 -1.42 31.64 1.49
C ILE A 27 -1.93 30.21 1.28
N TYR A 28 -3.24 29.98 1.43
CA TYR A 28 -3.83 28.66 1.19
C TYR A 28 -3.70 28.24 -0.28
N LEU A 29 -3.88 29.17 -1.23
CA LEU A 29 -3.67 28.90 -2.65
C LEU A 29 -2.20 28.57 -2.94
N GLY A 30 -1.25 29.26 -2.29
CA GLY A 30 0.17 28.93 -2.36
C GLY A 30 0.50 27.54 -1.83
N ILE A 31 -0.05 27.15 -0.66
CA ILE A 31 0.14 25.81 -0.10
C ILE A 31 -0.47 24.74 -1.00
N VAL A 32 -1.70 24.96 -1.51
CA VAL A 32 -2.34 24.02 -2.46
C VAL A 32 -1.53 23.92 -3.74
N ALA A 33 -0.99 25.01 -4.27
CA ALA A 33 -0.13 24.98 -5.45
C ALA A 33 1.15 24.17 -5.22
N ILE A 34 1.80 24.32 -4.07
CA ILE A 34 2.95 23.49 -3.66
C ILE A 34 2.53 22.02 -3.56
N PHE A 35 1.37 21.73 -2.96
CA PHE A 35 0.87 20.37 -2.81
C PHE A 35 0.60 19.71 -4.17
N VAL A 36 -0.01 20.44 -5.12
CA VAL A 36 -0.28 19.96 -6.48
C VAL A 36 1.01 19.75 -7.29
N VAL A 37 2.03 20.60 -7.11
CA VAL A 37 3.28 20.52 -7.89
C VAL A 37 4.25 19.48 -7.34
N PHE A 38 4.34 19.32 -6.01
CA PHE A 38 5.36 18.46 -5.39
C PHE A 38 4.77 17.19 -4.77
N VAL A 39 3.60 17.28 -4.15
CA VAL A 39 3.04 16.16 -3.38
C VAL A 39 2.22 15.23 -4.27
N ILE A 40 1.32 15.77 -5.12
CA ILE A 40 0.50 14.94 -6.02
C ILE A 40 1.35 14.07 -6.95
N PRO A 41 2.38 14.59 -7.66
CA PRO A 41 3.17 13.76 -8.56
C PRO A 41 3.93 12.63 -7.85
N GLU A 42 4.30 12.82 -6.58
CA GLU A 42 4.93 11.79 -5.76
C GLU A 42 3.91 10.71 -5.33
N LEU A 43 2.70 11.12 -4.96
CA LEU A 43 1.61 10.21 -4.58
C LEU A 43 1.01 9.44 -5.76
N THR A 44 1.12 9.97 -6.98
CA THR A 44 0.62 9.31 -8.20
C THR A 44 1.68 8.44 -8.89
N LYS A 45 2.89 8.31 -8.34
CA LYS A 45 3.89 7.38 -8.90
C LYS A 45 3.37 5.95 -8.80
N GLY A 46 3.58 5.16 -9.84
CA GLY A 46 3.32 3.73 -9.78
C GLY A 46 4.10 3.13 -8.62
N ASN A 47 3.42 2.30 -7.84
CA ASN A 47 4.02 1.47 -6.80
C ASN A 47 3.61 0.00 -7.02
N LEU A 48 4.24 -0.92 -6.30
CA LEU A 48 3.94 -2.35 -6.45
C LEU A 48 2.44 -2.65 -6.27
N GLU A 49 1.81 -2.04 -5.25
CA GLU A 49 0.41 -2.28 -4.90
C GLU A 49 -0.57 -1.78 -5.96
N SER A 50 -0.26 -0.64 -6.59
CA SER A 50 -1.08 -0.08 -7.67
C SER A 50 -1.09 -0.96 -8.92
N SER A 51 -0.19 -1.94 -9.00
CA SER A 51 -0.16 -2.92 -10.08
C SER A 51 -0.94 -4.20 -9.75
N PHE A 52 -1.51 -4.33 -8.55
CA PHE A 52 -2.31 -5.48 -8.19
C PHE A 52 -3.70 -5.41 -8.86
N PRO A 53 -4.27 -6.57 -9.25
CA PRO A 53 -5.58 -6.62 -9.90
C PRO A 53 -6.71 -6.17 -8.97
N ASP A 54 -7.61 -5.31 -9.48
CA ASP A 54 -8.78 -4.83 -8.73
C ASP A 54 -9.90 -5.88 -8.61
N ASN A 55 -9.87 -6.92 -9.45
CA ASN A 55 -10.92 -7.94 -9.57
C ASN A 55 -10.70 -9.18 -8.67
N LEU A 56 -9.84 -9.08 -7.65
CA LEU A 56 -9.68 -10.13 -6.64
C LEU A 56 -10.97 -10.35 -5.84
N THR A 57 -11.29 -11.60 -5.58
CA THR A 57 -12.34 -12.01 -4.65
C THR A 57 -12.01 -11.62 -3.21
N ASN A 58 -13.00 -11.66 -2.31
CA ASN A 58 -12.77 -11.32 -0.90
C ASN A 58 -11.77 -12.27 -0.23
N GLU A 59 -11.81 -13.56 -0.58
CA GLU A 59 -10.85 -14.55 -0.08
C GLU A 59 -9.44 -14.23 -0.57
N GLU A 60 -9.25 -14.00 -1.87
CA GLU A 60 -7.95 -13.65 -2.43
C GLU A 60 -7.38 -12.35 -1.84
N LYS A 61 -8.22 -11.34 -1.58
CA LYS A 61 -7.82 -10.11 -0.90
C LYS A 61 -7.33 -10.39 0.52
N GLN A 62 -8.04 -11.24 1.26
CA GLN A 62 -7.62 -11.64 2.61
C GLN A 62 -6.27 -12.37 2.58
N ILE A 63 -6.07 -13.29 1.62
CA ILE A 63 -4.79 -13.99 1.46
C ILE A 63 -3.65 -13.02 1.14
N LEU A 64 -3.90 -12.09 0.22
CA LEU A 64 -2.94 -11.06 -0.13
C LEU A 64 -2.59 -10.19 1.08
N GLU A 65 -3.58 -9.79 1.86
CA GLU A 65 -3.38 -9.01 3.09
C GLU A 65 -2.56 -9.78 4.12
N ILE A 66 -2.87 -11.06 4.38
CA ILE A 66 -2.09 -11.93 5.27
C ILE A 66 -0.62 -11.97 4.83
N LEU A 67 -0.36 -12.19 3.54
CA LEU A 67 1.00 -12.27 3.01
C LEU A 67 1.73 -10.93 3.09
N MET A 68 1.11 -9.86 2.58
CA MET A 68 1.74 -8.55 2.43
C MET A 68 1.97 -7.83 3.77
N ALA A 69 1.11 -8.08 4.76
CA ALA A 69 1.25 -7.52 6.11
C ALA A 69 2.19 -8.34 7.02
N TYR A 70 2.60 -9.54 6.62
CA TYR A 70 3.51 -10.37 7.42
C TYR A 70 4.84 -9.64 7.66
N ASN A 71 5.21 -9.48 8.92
CA ASN A 71 6.38 -8.72 9.38
C ASN A 71 7.28 -9.54 10.34
N GLY A 72 7.33 -10.84 10.10
CA GLY A 72 8.17 -11.78 10.84
C GLY A 72 7.55 -12.24 12.17
N PRO A 73 8.18 -13.21 12.85
CA PRO A 73 7.65 -13.82 14.06
C PRO A 73 7.63 -12.86 15.27
N ASN A 74 8.43 -11.80 15.23
CA ASN A 74 8.54 -10.82 16.31
C ASN A 74 7.58 -9.62 16.17
N GLU A 75 6.83 -9.54 15.07
CA GLU A 75 5.86 -8.49 14.75
C GLU A 75 6.39 -7.04 14.76
N LYS A 76 7.71 -6.86 14.64
CA LYS A 76 8.38 -5.56 14.75
C LYS A 76 9.22 -5.18 13.53
N GLY A 77 9.31 -6.08 12.55
CA GLY A 77 10.23 -5.97 11.42
C GLY A 77 9.60 -5.37 10.15
N LEU A 78 10.40 -5.46 9.09
CA LEU A 78 9.99 -5.15 7.72
C LEU A 78 8.85 -6.07 7.27
N THR A 79 7.84 -5.55 6.58
CA THR A 79 6.77 -6.39 6.00
C THR A 79 7.25 -7.05 4.70
N VAL A 80 6.64 -8.17 4.31
CA VAL A 80 6.89 -8.82 3.00
C VAL A 80 6.72 -7.82 1.86
N LEU A 81 5.67 -7.00 1.90
CA LEU A 81 5.45 -5.96 0.89
C LEU A 81 6.62 -4.99 0.78
N ASN A 82 7.10 -4.48 1.91
CA ASN A 82 8.19 -3.51 1.94
C ASN A 82 9.52 -4.17 1.57
N ALA A 83 9.76 -5.41 1.99
CA ALA A 83 10.93 -6.19 1.60
C ALA A 83 11.01 -6.39 0.07
N ILE A 84 9.88 -6.68 -0.59
CA ILE A 84 9.84 -6.77 -2.06
C ILE A 84 10.13 -5.40 -2.69
N LYS A 85 9.53 -4.31 -2.19
CA LYS A 85 9.78 -2.96 -2.67
C LYS A 85 11.25 -2.58 -2.55
N GLU A 86 11.89 -2.87 -1.42
CA GLU A 86 13.31 -2.62 -1.18
C GLU A 86 14.21 -3.46 -2.08
N GLN A 87 13.89 -4.75 -2.27
CA GLN A 87 14.62 -5.62 -3.18
C GLN A 87 14.56 -5.10 -4.61
N ILE A 88 13.39 -4.65 -5.09
CA ILE A 88 13.24 -4.02 -6.40
C ILE A 88 14.01 -2.69 -6.46
N ALA A 89 13.86 -1.81 -5.46
CA ALA A 89 14.55 -0.53 -5.44
C ALA A 89 16.08 -0.66 -5.46
N LYS A 90 16.62 -1.71 -4.82
CA LYS A 90 18.06 -2.03 -4.86
C LYS A 90 18.53 -2.47 -6.25
N GLU A 91 17.70 -3.19 -6.99
CA GLU A 91 18.01 -3.66 -8.35
C GLU A 91 17.87 -2.54 -9.41
N TYR A 92 17.02 -1.54 -9.14
CA TYR A 92 16.76 -0.38 -10.01
C TYR A 92 16.93 0.93 -9.23
N PRO A 93 18.17 1.24 -8.78
CA PRO A 93 18.42 2.45 -8.02
C PRO A 93 18.13 3.69 -8.87
N ASP A 94 17.49 4.69 -8.26
CA ASP A 94 17.17 5.98 -8.86
C ASP A 94 16.22 5.94 -10.09
N GLU A 95 15.56 4.80 -10.33
CA GLU A 95 14.59 4.63 -11.41
C GLU A 95 13.15 4.61 -10.89
N LYS A 96 12.24 5.28 -11.61
CA LYS A 96 10.80 5.09 -11.43
C LYS A 96 10.35 3.82 -12.13
N ILE A 97 10.83 2.67 -11.66
CA ILE A 97 10.72 1.42 -12.41
C ILE A 97 9.27 1.01 -12.68
N TYR A 98 8.33 1.29 -11.77
CA TYR A 98 6.91 0.99 -11.94
C TYR A 98 6.23 1.84 -13.03
N ASP A 99 6.77 3.01 -13.36
CA ASP A 99 6.23 3.87 -14.44
C ASP A 99 6.79 3.48 -15.82
N ASN A 100 7.75 2.55 -15.87
CA ASN A 100 8.39 2.12 -17.10
C ASN A 100 7.44 1.23 -17.93
N LYS A 101 7.27 1.55 -19.21
CA LYS A 101 6.39 0.81 -20.15
C LYS A 101 6.76 -0.66 -20.33
N LYS A 102 8.00 -1.04 -20.03
CA LYS A 102 8.49 -2.43 -20.08
C LYS A 102 8.33 -3.14 -18.74
N THR A 103 7.95 -2.44 -17.69
CA THR A 103 7.69 -3.03 -16.39
C THR A 103 6.26 -3.56 -16.35
N LYS A 104 6.11 -4.80 -15.88
CA LYS A 104 4.83 -5.44 -15.65
C LYS A 104 4.87 -6.17 -14.32
N VAL A 105 3.77 -6.07 -13.57
CA VAL A 105 3.56 -6.87 -12.37
C VAL A 105 2.35 -7.73 -12.62
N GLU A 106 2.51 -9.04 -12.46
CA GLU A 106 1.42 -10.00 -12.52
C GLU A 106 1.26 -10.63 -11.14
N LEU A 107 0.03 -10.62 -10.62
CA LEU A 107 -0.31 -11.27 -9.36
C LEU A 107 -1.44 -12.27 -9.63
N ASN A 108 -1.17 -13.53 -9.31
CA ASN A 108 -2.15 -14.61 -9.39
C ASN A 108 -2.28 -15.29 -8.03
N ILE A 109 -3.51 -15.48 -7.58
CA ILE A 109 -3.82 -16.19 -6.35
C ILE A 109 -4.71 -17.37 -6.72
N THR A 110 -4.31 -18.58 -6.35
CA THR A 110 -5.05 -19.79 -6.69
C THR A 110 -5.21 -20.67 -5.47
N LYS A 111 -6.44 -21.09 -5.17
CA LYS A 111 -6.70 -22.09 -4.13
C LYS A 111 -6.10 -23.43 -4.56
N VAL A 112 -5.26 -24.02 -3.71
CA VAL A 112 -4.49 -25.24 -4.03
C VAL A 112 -5.28 -26.49 -3.63
N ASP A 113 -5.99 -26.44 -2.51
CA ASP A 113 -6.66 -27.59 -1.94
C ASP A 113 -7.90 -27.21 -1.10
N SER A 114 -8.55 -28.23 -0.54
CA SER A 114 -9.69 -28.09 0.37
C SER A 114 -9.31 -27.66 1.79
N THR A 115 -8.01 -27.49 2.10
CA THR A 115 -7.50 -27.14 3.43
C THR A 115 -7.17 -25.66 3.59
N GLU A 116 -7.78 -24.82 2.75
CA GLU A 116 -7.64 -23.36 2.77
C GLU A 116 -6.20 -22.88 2.49
N ASN A 117 -5.41 -23.67 1.74
CA ASN A 117 -4.12 -23.23 1.20
C ASN A 117 -4.30 -22.52 -0.14
N TYR A 118 -3.66 -21.36 -0.26
CA TYR A 118 -3.65 -20.55 -1.47
C TYR A 118 -2.21 -20.36 -1.94
N LYS A 119 -1.97 -20.59 -3.22
CA LYS A 119 -0.71 -20.28 -3.88
C LYS A 119 -0.78 -18.85 -4.40
N VAL A 120 0.17 -18.03 -3.97
CA VAL A 120 0.34 -16.65 -4.43
C VAL A 120 1.57 -16.60 -5.33
N VAL A 121 1.38 -16.17 -6.57
CA VAL A 121 2.43 -15.99 -7.57
C VAL A 121 2.47 -14.52 -7.94
N LEU A 122 3.55 -13.84 -7.54
CA LEU A 122 3.86 -12.48 -7.94
C LEU A 122 5.04 -12.51 -8.90
N ILE A 123 4.85 -11.97 -10.10
CA ILE A 123 5.87 -11.86 -11.12
C ILE A 123 6.13 -10.38 -11.37
N PHE A 124 7.37 -9.96 -11.19
CA PHE A 124 7.86 -8.65 -11.59
C PHE A 124 8.74 -8.80 -12.82
N GLU A 125 8.30 -8.30 -13.96
CA GLU A 125 9.06 -8.32 -15.21
C GLU A 125 9.49 -6.91 -15.57
N SER A 126 10.74 -6.74 -15.98
CA SER A 126 11.32 -5.48 -16.44
C SER A 126 12.25 -5.71 -17.64
N TYR A 127 12.92 -4.64 -18.09
CA TYR A 127 13.94 -4.73 -19.13
C TYR A 127 15.22 -5.49 -18.71
N LYS A 128 15.48 -5.70 -17.41
CA LYS A 128 16.63 -6.50 -16.93
C LYS A 128 16.30 -7.99 -16.79
N GLY A 129 15.01 -8.34 -16.76
CA GLY A 129 14.55 -9.71 -16.63
C GLY A 129 13.32 -9.84 -15.75
N LYS A 130 13.09 -11.07 -15.29
CA LYS A 130 11.91 -11.47 -14.52
C LYS A 130 12.33 -11.93 -13.13
N ILE A 131 11.62 -11.45 -12.12
CA ILE A 131 11.72 -11.87 -10.73
C ILE A 131 10.39 -12.50 -10.35
N ASP A 132 10.41 -13.78 -10.03
CA ASP A 132 9.25 -14.53 -9.58
C ASP A 132 9.30 -14.74 -8.07
N TYR A 133 8.14 -14.54 -7.44
CA TYR A 133 7.92 -14.83 -6.05
C TYR A 133 6.71 -15.74 -5.92
N ILE A 134 6.92 -16.90 -5.31
CA ILE A 134 5.91 -17.93 -5.14
C ILE A 134 5.83 -18.28 -3.66
N TRP A 135 4.62 -18.18 -3.10
CA TRP A 135 4.31 -18.57 -1.72
C TRP A 135 3.09 -19.48 -1.68
N ASN A 136 3.03 -20.32 -0.66
CA ASN A 136 1.82 -20.98 -0.20
C ASN A 136 1.40 -20.34 1.13
N VAL A 137 0.16 -19.89 1.20
CA VAL A 137 -0.41 -19.18 2.35
C VAL A 137 -1.63 -19.94 2.83
N ASN A 138 -1.64 -20.32 4.10
CA ASN A 138 -2.81 -20.95 4.70
C ASN A 138 -3.72 -19.87 5.30
N GLN A 139 -4.98 -19.79 4.86
CA GLN A 139 -5.91 -18.75 5.29
C GLN A 139 -6.20 -18.77 6.80
N ILE A 140 -6.28 -19.97 7.39
CA ILE A 140 -6.75 -20.18 8.76
C ILE A 140 -5.59 -20.02 9.76
N THR A 141 -4.50 -20.74 9.52
CA THR A 141 -3.31 -20.73 10.39
C THR A 141 -2.42 -19.50 10.14
N LYS A 142 -2.61 -18.81 9.01
CA LYS A 142 -1.77 -17.70 8.52
C LYS A 142 -0.30 -18.11 8.29
N GLU A 143 -0.03 -19.41 8.20
CA GLU A 143 1.30 -19.92 7.89
C GLU A 143 1.67 -19.55 6.44
N ILE A 144 2.89 -19.04 6.24
CA ILE A 144 3.42 -18.64 4.94
C ILE A 144 4.65 -19.50 4.64
N LYS A 145 4.63 -20.19 3.50
CA LYS A 145 5.75 -21.00 3.00
C LYS A 145 6.23 -20.46 1.67
N ALA A 146 7.51 -20.12 1.60
CA ALA A 146 8.13 -19.67 0.36
C ALA A 146 8.57 -20.85 -0.51
N GLU A 147 8.14 -20.85 -1.77
CA GLU A 147 8.43 -21.90 -2.75
C GLU A 147 9.59 -21.50 -3.67
N SER A 148 9.60 -20.26 -4.17
CA SER A 148 10.68 -19.73 -5.04
C SER A 148 11.87 -19.20 -4.23
N SER A 149 13.06 -19.14 -4.84
CA SER A 149 14.27 -18.59 -4.19
C SER A 149 14.11 -17.13 -3.75
N ASN A 150 13.52 -16.27 -4.60
CA ASN A 150 13.30 -14.86 -4.24
C ASN A 150 12.29 -14.72 -3.09
N ALA A 151 11.21 -15.52 -3.10
CA ALA A 151 10.27 -15.56 -1.99
C ALA A 151 10.93 -16.00 -0.67
N LYS A 152 11.84 -16.98 -0.72
CA LYS A 152 12.59 -17.44 0.46
C LYS A 152 13.48 -16.33 1.00
N HIS A 153 14.23 -15.68 0.11
CA HIS A 153 15.07 -14.54 0.47
C HIS A 153 14.26 -13.40 1.12
N VAL A 154 13.07 -13.08 0.59
CA VAL A 154 12.17 -12.08 1.20
C VAL A 154 11.71 -12.51 2.60
N ILE A 155 11.29 -13.77 2.77
CA ILE A 155 10.85 -14.28 4.08
C ILE A 155 12.01 -14.31 5.08
N ASP A 156 13.22 -14.65 4.64
CA ASP A 156 14.42 -14.63 5.49
C ASP A 156 14.73 -13.19 5.93
N ILE A 157 14.71 -12.21 5.02
CA ILE A 157 14.88 -10.79 5.38
C ILE A 157 13.84 -10.40 6.43
N VAL A 158 12.57 -10.70 6.20
CA VAL A 158 11.47 -10.32 7.10
C VAL A 158 11.59 -11.00 8.48
N ASN A 159 11.99 -12.26 8.52
CA ASN A 159 12.09 -13.03 9.76
C ASN A 159 13.28 -12.63 10.64
N TYR A 160 14.36 -12.18 10.03
CA TYR A 160 15.61 -11.82 10.70
C TYR A 160 15.90 -10.31 10.64
N TYR A 161 14.88 -9.50 10.34
CA TYR A 161 14.98 -8.05 10.39
C TYR A 161 14.96 -7.60 11.86
N ASP A 162 16.11 -7.19 12.39
CA ASP A 162 16.29 -6.66 13.76
C ASP A 162 16.02 -5.15 13.86
#